data_AF-A0A0M2RB52-F1
#
_entry.id   AF-A0A0M2RB52-F1
#
_cell.length_a   1.000
_cell.length_b   1.000
_cell.length_c   1.000
_cell.angle_alpha   90.00
_cell.angle_beta   90.00
_cell.angle_gamma   90.00
#
_symmetry.space_group_name_H-M   'P 1'
#
loop_
_entity.id
_entity.type
_entity.pdbx_description
1 polymer ?
#
loop_
_entity_poly.entity_id
_entity_poly.type
_entity_poly.pdbx_seq_one_letter_code
_entity_poly.pdbx_strand_id
1 'polypeptide(L)' 'MNTENLNSGPSKTPSLQDAILVHELLGKGYHQHQIASYLKMNQGRISEIKTGKRFPQAREIADKQGKLF' A
#
# COMPACT_ATOMS: atom_id res chain seq x y z
N MET A 1 -14.02 -5.85 -33.76
CA MET A 1 -13.50 -5.09 -32.61
C MET A 1 -13.41 -6.06 -31.45
N ASN A 2 -12.21 -6.59 -31.18
CA ASN A 2 -12.01 -7.51 -30.06
C ASN A 2 -11.78 -6.66 -28.81
N THR A 3 -12.77 -6.61 -27.93
CA THR A 3 -12.61 -6.04 -26.59
C THR A 3 -11.72 -6.98 -25.80
N GLU A 4 -10.41 -6.71 -25.80
CA GLU A 4 -9.48 -7.41 -24.93
C GLU A 4 -9.98 -7.26 -23.48
N ASN A 5 -10.34 -8.40 -22.89
CA ASN A 5 -10.64 -8.53 -21.49
C ASN A 5 -9.37 -8.15 -20.74
N LEU A 6 -9.29 -6.91 -20.25
CA LEU A 6 -8.30 -6.41 -19.30
C LEU A 6 -8.52 -7.14 -17.97
N ASN A 7 -8.24 -8.45 -17.97
CA ASN A 7 -8.13 -9.26 -16.78
C ASN A 7 -6.99 -8.66 -15.96
N SER A 8 -7.36 -7.88 -14.96
CA SER A 8 -6.53 -7.43 -13.86
C SER A 8 -5.77 -8.64 -13.33
N GLY A 9 -4.52 -8.81 -13.74
CA GLY A 9 -3.63 -9.84 -13.21
C GLY A 9 -3.63 -9.80 -11.67
N PRO A 10 -3.32 -10.91 -10.98
CA PRO A 10 -3.45 -10.97 -9.54
C PRO A 10 -2.68 -9.82 -8.89
N SER A 11 -3.40 -8.96 -8.17
CA SER A 11 -2.79 -7.86 -7.40
C SER A 11 -1.69 -8.45 -6.52
N LYS A 12 -0.52 -7.83 -6.55
CA LYS A 12 0.62 -8.20 -5.69
C LYS A 12 0.13 -8.39 -4.26
N THR A 13 0.45 -9.55 -3.67
CA THR A 13 0.24 -9.78 -2.23
C THR A 13 1.21 -8.89 -1.46
N PRO A 14 0.75 -7.98 -0.59
CA PRO A 14 1.64 -7.08 0.13
C PRO A 14 2.49 -7.83 1.14
N SER A 15 3.77 -7.45 1.20
CA SER A 15 4.71 -7.83 2.26
C SER A 15 4.64 -6.85 3.45
N LEU A 16 5.32 -7.18 4.56
CA LEU A 16 5.48 -6.24 5.67
C LEU A 16 6.21 -4.96 5.23
N GLN A 17 7.22 -5.08 4.37
CA GLN A 17 7.96 -3.93 3.86
C GLN A 17 7.09 -3.02 3.00
N ASP A 18 6.22 -3.59 2.17
CA ASP A 18 5.24 -2.82 1.40
C ASP A 18 4.29 -2.06 2.35
N ALA A 19 3.85 -2.70 3.44
CA ALA A 19 2.98 -2.06 4.42
C ALA A 19 3.65 -0.90 5.18
N ILE A 20 4.93 -1.04 5.52
CA ILE A 20 5.73 0.05 6.11
C ILE A 20 5.77 1.23 5.13
N LEU A 21 6.11 0.95 3.87
CA LEU A 21 6.19 1.97 2.81
C LEU A 21 4.84 2.66 2.56
N VAL A 22 3.72 1.93 2.65
CA VAL A 22 2.37 2.53 2.60
C VAL A 22 2.20 3.58 3.70
N HIS A 23 2.56 3.26 4.94
CA HIS A 23 2.44 4.23 6.05
C HIS A 23 3.39 5.42 5.90
N GLU A 24 4.59 5.22 5.39
CA GLU A 24 5.53 6.31 5.08
C GLU A 24 4.96 7.26 4.01
N LEU A 25 4.43 6.72 2.91
CA LEU A 25 3.84 7.52 1.83
C LEU A 25 2.57 8.25 2.30
N LEU A 26 1.73 7.60 3.11
CA LEU A 26 0.59 8.27 3.75
C LEU A 26 1.05 9.41 4.66
N GLY A 27 2.14 9.22 5.43
CA GLY A 27 2.73 10.26 6.28
C GLY A 27 3.28 11.44 5.48
N LYS A 28 3.79 11.20 4.27
CA LYS A 28 4.24 12.23 3.31
C LYS A 28 3.09 12.92 2.56
N GLY A 29 1.83 12.54 2.81
CA GLY A 29 0.65 13.16 2.21
C GLY A 29 0.15 12.53 0.91
N TYR A 30 0.73 11.40 0.46
CA TYR A 30 0.24 10.71 -0.73
C TYR A 30 -1.13 10.06 -0.51
N HIS A 31 -1.99 10.11 -1.52
CA HIS A 31 -3.30 9.48 -1.48
C HIS A 31 -3.24 7.98 -1.80
N GLN A 32 -4.21 7.22 -1.28
CA GLN A 32 -4.26 5.76 -1.44
C GLN A 32 -4.25 5.29 -2.90
N HIS A 33 -4.86 6.04 -3.83
CA HIS A 33 -4.87 5.69 -5.25
C HIS A 33 -3.49 5.87 -5.90
N GLN A 34 -2.74 6.89 -5.50
CA GLN A 34 -1.36 7.11 -5.97
C GLN A 34 -0.45 5.99 -5.45
N ILE A 35 -0.59 5.63 -4.17
CA ILE A 35 0.17 4.54 -3.54
C ILE A 35 -0.17 3.20 -4.18
N ALA A 36 -1.46 2.93 -4.43
CA ALA A 36 -1.92 1.71 -5.11
C ALA A 36 -1.31 1.56 -6.50
N SER A 37 -1.31 2.64 -7.28
CA SER A 37 -0.68 2.69 -8.61
C SER A 37 0.83 2.44 -8.52
N TYR A 38 1.51 3.15 -7.60
CA TYR A 38 2.95 3.03 -7.39
C TYR A 38 3.39 1.61 -6.99
N LEU A 39 2.66 0.98 -6.07
CA LEU A 39 2.97 -0.36 -5.58
C LEU A 39 2.38 -1.50 -6.43
N LYS A 40 1.63 -1.16 -7.49
CA LYS A 40 0.88 -2.12 -8.34
C LYS A 40 -0.01 -3.04 -7.49
N MET A 41 -0.75 -2.43 -6.56
CA MET A 41 -1.64 -3.11 -5.62
C MET A 41 -3.06 -2.60 -5.77
N ASN A 42 -4.03 -3.47 -5.45
CA ASN A 42 -5.41 -3.05 -5.33
C ASN A 42 -5.57 -2.01 -4.20
N GLN A 43 -6.34 -0.96 -4.46
CA GLN A 43 -6.64 0.08 -3.46
C GLN A 43 -7.24 -0.51 -2.17
N GLY A 44 -8.03 -1.59 -2.28
CA GLY A 44 -8.54 -2.33 -1.12
C GLY A 44 -7.43 -2.83 -0.19
N ARG A 45 -6.30 -3.32 -0.74
CA ARG A 45 -5.14 -3.76 0.06
C ARG A 45 -4.48 -2.59 0.80
N ILE A 46 -4.37 -1.44 0.14
CA ILE A 46 -3.87 -0.21 0.77
C ILE A 46 -4.79 0.21 1.94
N SER A 47 -6.11 0.11 1.76
CA SER A 47 -7.09 0.39 2.82
C SER A 47 -6.98 -0.58 4.01
N GLU A 48 -6.81 -1.88 3.76
CA GLU A 48 -6.60 -2.88 4.81
C GLU A 48 -5.31 -2.63 5.61
N ILE A 49 -4.24 -2.20 4.95
CA ILE A 49 -2.98 -1.83 5.60
C ILE A 49 -3.17 -0.54 6.42
N LYS A 50 -3.74 0.50 5.80
CA LYS A 50 -3.98 1.80 6.46
C LYS A 50 -4.79 1.65 7.75
N THR A 51 -5.82 0.81 7.74
CA THR A 51 -6.70 0.57 8.89
C THR A 51 -6.12 -0.40 9.91
N GLY A 52 -4.94 -0.97 9.67
CA GLY A 52 -4.30 -1.95 10.55
C GLY A 52 -4.92 -3.35 10.50
N LYS A 53 -5.94 -3.59 9.67
CA LYS A 53 -6.51 -4.93 9.44
C LYS A 53 -5.46 -5.90 8.92
N ARG A 54 -4.48 -5.40 8.16
CA ARG A 54 -3.33 -6.15 7.65
C ARG A 54 -2.04 -5.48 8.08
N PHE A 55 -1.11 -6.26 8.64
CA PHE A 55 0.17 -5.79 9.18
C PHE A 55 0.04 -4.63 10.19
N PRO A 56 -0.68 -4.81 11.33
CA PRO A 56 -0.90 -3.75 12.31
C PRO A 56 0.40 -3.12 12.84
N GLN A 57 1.47 -3.92 12.94
CA GLN A 57 2.80 -3.46 13.36
C GLN A 57 3.50 -2.51 12.36
N ALA A 58 3.07 -2.48 11.10
CA ALA A 58 3.73 -1.68 10.07
C ALA A 58 3.68 -0.18 10.35
N ARG A 59 2.60 0.29 10.98
CA ARG A 59 2.45 1.71 11.35
C ARG A 59 3.51 2.13 12.37
N GLU A 60 3.67 1.37 13.44
CA GLU A 60 4.65 1.68 14.49
C GLU A 60 6.08 1.63 13.94
N ILE A 61 6.38 0.66 13.08
CA ILE A 61 7.69 0.53 12.45
C ILE A 61 7.98 1.75 11.55
N ALA A 62 7.01 2.17 10.73
CA ALA A 62 7.14 3.37 9.89
C ALA A 62 7.33 4.63 10.74
N ASP A 63 6.57 4.79 11.82
CA ASP A 63 6.68 5.96 12.72
C ASP A 63 8.03 6.00 13.45
N LYS A 64 8.63 4.85 13.78
CA LYS A 64 9.98 4.77 14.35
C LYS A 64 11.05 5.15 13.32
N GLN A 65 10.90 4.71 12.06
CA GLN A 65 11.82 5.07 10.97
C GLN A 65 11.75 6.55 10.61
N GLY A 66 10.55 7.14 10.56
CA GLY A 66 10.39 8.58 10.28
C GLY A 66 10.98 9.51 11.34
N LYS A 67 11.25 9.02 12.56
CA LYS A 67 11.91 9.77 13.65
C LYS A 67 13.44 9.64 13.65
N LEU A 68 14.00 8.83 12.76
CA LEU A 68 15.45 8.61 12.63
C LEU A 68 16.12 9.61 11.67
N PHE A 69 15.37 10.54 11.07
CA PHE A 69 15.85 11.53 10.11
C PHE A 69 15.54 12.96 10.58
#